data_AF-A0A833W1W1-F1
#
_entry.id   AF-A0A833W1W1-F1
#
_cell.length_a   1.000
_cell.length_b   1.000
_cell.length_c   1.000
_cell.angle_alpha   90.00
_cell.angle_beta   90.00
_cell.angle_gamma   90.00
#
_symmetry.space_group_name_H-M   'P 1'
#
loop_
_entity.id
_entity.type
_entity.pdbx_description
1 polymer ?
#
loop_
_entity_poly.entity_id
_entity_poly.type
_entity_poly.pdbx_seq_one_letter_code
_entity_poly.pdbx_strand_id
1 'polypeptide(L)'
;MYVPKHWCAIPSLTGAIWTDEEIRNISSSSPCTMYNYNYENFAQIGFEKALEYKISNPLPESIFCDVRDFANNNDGTSLVQDVSTWDLVCDKSAARSSTHMALSLGKLLGSAFFGIFADKYGRKICCVIGTIMLITSGPAGAIVPWYWGFMISRLINGASHAAILHSQKDF
;
A
#
# COMPACT_ATOMS: atom_id res chain seq x y z
N MET A 1 -2.12 -5.89 -6.89
CA MET A 1 -1.95 -5.82 -5.44
C MET A 1 -3.33 -5.59 -4.85
N TYR A 2 -3.92 -6.63 -4.25
CA TYR A 2 -5.25 -6.55 -3.66
C TYR A 2 -5.13 -5.86 -2.30
N VAL A 3 -6.06 -4.96 -1.99
CA VAL A 3 -6.13 -4.28 -0.69
C VAL A 3 -7.39 -4.80 -0.01
N PRO A 4 -7.27 -5.43 1.16
CA PRO A 4 -8.43 -5.87 1.90
C PRO A 4 -9.29 -4.68 2.33
N LYS A 5 -10.58 -4.93 2.51
CA LYS A 5 -11.50 -3.95 3.11
C LYS A 5 -10.97 -3.60 4.51
N HIS A 6 -10.85 -2.31 4.76
CA HIS A 6 -10.33 -1.76 6.01
C HIS A 6 -11.13 -0.53 6.43
N TRP A 7 -11.07 -0.21 7.70
CA TRP A 7 -11.69 0.95 8.33
C TRP A 7 -10.85 1.42 9.52
N CYS A 8 -11.27 2.48 10.16
CA CYS A 8 -10.57 3.05 11.29
C CYS A 8 -10.94 2.35 12.59
N ALA A 9 -9.94 1.88 13.33
CA ALA A 9 -10.10 1.29 14.65
C ALA A 9 -10.22 2.42 15.68
N ILE A 10 -11.25 2.36 16.53
CA ILE A 10 -11.48 3.37 17.57
C ILE A 10 -11.52 2.65 18.91
N PRO A 11 -10.40 2.62 19.66
CA PRO A 11 -10.29 1.81 20.86
C PRO A 11 -11.32 2.19 21.93
N SER A 12 -11.72 3.47 21.99
CA SER A 12 -12.76 3.95 22.91
C SER A 12 -14.13 3.31 22.66
N LEU A 13 -14.47 3.02 21.40
CA LEU A 13 -15.75 2.39 21.04
C LEU A 13 -15.65 0.86 21.11
N THR A 14 -14.52 0.29 20.71
CA THR A 14 -14.26 -1.16 20.85
C THR A 14 -14.28 -1.58 22.32
N GLY A 15 -13.71 -0.76 23.22
CA GLY A 15 -13.77 -0.97 24.67
C GLY A 15 -15.18 -0.84 25.25
N ALA A 16 -16.09 -0.16 24.56
CA ALA A 16 -17.50 -0.03 24.93
C ALA A 16 -18.40 -1.13 24.34
N ILE A 17 -17.82 -2.20 23.75
CA ILE A 17 -18.54 -3.35 23.17
C ILE A 17 -19.42 -2.94 21.97
N TRP A 18 -18.97 -1.98 21.17
CA TRP A 18 -19.62 -1.65 19.91
C TRP A 18 -19.19 -2.62 18.81
N THR A 19 -20.10 -2.91 17.88
CA THR A 19 -19.79 -3.71 16.69
C THR A 19 -19.05 -2.88 15.64
N ASP A 20 -18.26 -3.55 14.80
CA ASP A 20 -17.51 -2.88 13.72
C ASP A 20 -18.44 -2.14 12.73
N GLU A 21 -19.65 -2.64 12.54
CA GLU A 21 -20.66 -2.02 11.68
C GLU A 21 -21.20 -0.72 12.28
N GLU A 22 -21.46 -0.71 13.59
CA GLU A 22 -21.89 0.47 14.34
C GLU A 22 -20.80 1.55 14.34
N ILE A 23 -19.56 1.15 14.62
CA ILE A 23 -18.40 2.05 14.59
C ILE A 23 -18.29 2.65 13.19
N ARG A 24 -18.34 1.83 12.13
CA ARG A 24 -18.25 2.31 10.75
C ARG A 24 -19.40 3.25 10.39
N ASN A 25 -20.61 3.01 10.88
CA ASN A 25 -21.74 3.88 10.59
C ASN A 25 -21.58 5.28 11.23
N ILE A 26 -21.03 5.37 12.44
CA ILE A 26 -20.84 6.66 13.13
C ILE A 26 -19.59 7.39 12.64
N SER A 27 -18.45 6.68 12.59
CA SER A 27 -17.15 7.31 12.39
C SER A 27 -16.71 7.40 10.94
N SER A 28 -17.12 6.47 10.06
CA SER A 28 -16.52 6.37 8.72
C SER A 28 -17.05 7.44 7.76
N SER A 29 -16.17 8.35 7.37
CA SER A 29 -16.36 9.24 6.23
C SER A 29 -15.81 8.58 4.95
N SER A 30 -14.63 7.97 5.05
CA SER A 30 -14.03 7.12 4.02
C SER A 30 -13.33 5.91 4.68
N PRO A 31 -12.76 4.95 3.92
CA PRO A 31 -11.96 3.86 4.50
C PRO A 31 -10.72 4.34 5.28
N CYS A 32 -10.35 5.61 5.10
CA CYS A 32 -9.11 6.21 5.55
C CYS A 32 -9.29 7.38 6.51
N THR A 33 -10.50 7.94 6.55
CA THR A 33 -10.81 9.14 7.31
C THR A 33 -12.03 8.90 8.18
N MET A 34 -11.94 9.38 9.41
CA MET A 34 -13.02 9.35 10.38
C MET A 34 -13.51 10.76 10.68
N TYR A 35 -14.74 10.90 11.15
CA TYR A 35 -15.24 12.17 11.66
C TYR A 35 -14.55 12.56 12.98
N ASN A 36 -14.24 13.83 13.20
CA ASN A 36 -13.66 14.29 14.45
C ASN A 36 -14.73 14.46 15.54
N TYR A 37 -15.27 13.35 16.03
CA TYR A 37 -16.19 13.32 17.18
C TYR A 37 -15.44 13.03 18.48
N ASN A 38 -16.02 13.45 19.61
CA ASN A 38 -15.55 12.99 20.91
C ASN A 38 -16.05 11.56 21.15
N TYR A 39 -15.22 10.59 20.74
CA TYR A 39 -15.53 9.16 20.85
C TYR A 39 -15.63 8.66 22.29
N GLU A 40 -15.01 9.34 23.26
CA GLU A 40 -15.18 9.00 24.68
C GLU A 40 -16.59 9.29 25.15
N ASN A 41 -17.17 10.41 24.72
CA ASN A 41 -18.56 10.73 25.03
C ASN A 41 -19.52 9.73 24.36
N PHE A 42 -19.25 9.36 23.11
CA PHE A 42 -20.03 8.34 22.40
C PHE A 42 -19.97 6.98 23.09
N ALA A 43 -18.79 6.56 23.56
CA ALA A 43 -18.61 5.34 24.33
C ALA A 43 -19.50 5.29 25.59
N GLN A 44 -19.73 6.43 26.25
CA GLN A 44 -20.57 6.51 27.46
C GLN A 44 -22.07 6.54 27.16
N ILE A 45 -22.51 7.26 26.11
CA ILE A 45 -23.95 7.44 25.81
C ILE A 45 -24.54 6.27 25.01
N GLY A 46 -23.70 5.48 24.31
CA GLY A 46 -24.12 4.35 23.48
C GLY A 46 -24.46 4.74 22.03
N PHE A 47 -24.61 3.71 21.18
CA PHE A 47 -24.75 3.86 19.72
C PHE A 47 -26.00 4.65 19.31
N GLU A 48 -27.15 4.34 19.92
CA GLU A 48 -28.45 4.93 19.54
C GLU A 48 -28.45 6.46 19.73
N LYS A 49 -27.95 6.94 20.88
CA LYS A 49 -27.82 8.37 21.16
C LYS A 49 -26.76 9.05 20.31
N ALA A 50 -25.66 8.35 20.00
CA ALA A 50 -24.64 8.88 19.09
C ALA A 50 -25.18 9.04 17.66
N LEU A 51 -26.08 8.13 17.23
CA LEU A 51 -26.74 8.21 15.93
C LEU A 51 -27.73 9.37 15.85
N GLU A 52 -28.53 9.59 16.90
CA GLU A 52 -29.38 10.79 17.01
C GLU A 52 -28.56 12.07 16.95
N TYR A 53 -27.43 12.11 17.68
CA TYR A 53 -26.53 13.26 17.66
C TYR A 53 -25.97 13.52 16.25
N LYS A 54 -25.58 12.47 15.52
CA LYS A 54 -25.09 12.57 14.13
C LYS A 54 -26.17 13.11 13.18
N ILE A 55 -27.42 12.71 13.35
CA ILE A 55 -28.54 13.17 12.49
C ILE A 55 -28.92 14.62 12.81
N SER A 56 -28.92 14.97 14.10
CA SER A 56 -29.37 16.29 14.56
C SER A 56 -28.34 17.41 14.34
N ASN A 57 -27.06 17.08 14.16
CA ASN A 57 -25.97 18.05 14.06
C ASN A 57 -25.28 18.00 12.69
N PRO A 58 -24.70 19.12 12.22
CA PRO A 58 -23.86 19.09 11.02
C PRO A 58 -22.65 18.17 11.23
N LEU A 59 -22.25 17.46 10.17
CA LEU A 59 -21.10 16.57 10.24
C LEU A 59 -19.81 17.38 10.44
N PRO A 60 -18.93 16.98 11.37
CA PRO A 60 -17.66 17.66 11.63
C PRO A 60 -16.65 17.38 10.52
N GLU A 61 -15.50 18.06 10.59
CA GLU A 61 -14.37 17.79 9.70
C GLU A 61 -13.88 16.34 9.82
N SER A 62 -13.45 15.77 8.69
CA SER A 62 -12.87 14.44 8.64
C SER A 62 -11.36 14.50 8.88
N ILE A 63 -10.88 13.69 9.82
CA ILE A 63 -9.48 13.55 10.20
C ILE A 63 -8.94 12.17 9.79
N PHE A 64 -7.62 12.07 9.70
CA PHE A 64 -6.94 10.80 9.47
C PHE A 64 -7.01 9.92 10.72
N CYS A 65 -7.07 8.62 10.48
CA CYS A 65 -7.15 7.62 11.54
C CYS A 65 -5.76 7.07 11.87
N ASP A 66 -5.40 7.07 13.15
CA ASP A 66 -4.11 6.55 13.62
C ASP A 66 -4.03 5.01 13.57
N VAL A 67 -5.15 4.32 13.83
CA VAL A 67 -5.23 2.85 13.87
C VAL A 67 -6.34 2.36 12.94
N ARG A 68 -6.13 1.19 12.32
CA ARG A 68 -7.05 0.61 11.32
C ARG A 68 -7.32 -0.86 11.60
N ASP A 69 -8.55 -1.27 11.33
CA ASP A 69 -9.03 -2.65 11.39
C ASP A 69 -9.37 -3.18 9.99
N PHE A 70 -9.26 -4.49 9.81
CA PHE A 70 -9.44 -5.18 8.53
C PHE A 70 -10.54 -6.22 8.62
N ALA A 71 -11.35 -6.33 7.56
CA ALA A 71 -12.57 -7.16 7.55
C ALA A 71 -12.35 -8.66 7.71
N ASN A 72 -11.14 -9.15 7.45
CA ASN A 72 -10.83 -10.57 7.44
C ASN A 72 -9.58 -10.83 8.31
N ASN A 73 -9.76 -10.84 9.63
CA ASN A 73 -8.72 -11.29 10.57
C ASN A 73 -8.67 -12.83 10.71
N ASN A 74 -9.24 -13.57 9.75
CA ASN A 74 -9.48 -15.01 9.84
C ASN A 74 -8.43 -15.86 9.12
N ASP A 75 -7.43 -15.27 8.49
CA ASP A 75 -6.32 -16.03 7.93
C ASP A 75 -5.03 -15.41 8.47
N GLY A 76 -4.37 -16.14 9.37
CA GLY A 76 -3.06 -15.79 9.94
C GLY A 76 -1.95 -15.86 8.89
N THR A 77 -2.18 -15.28 7.71
CA THR A 77 -1.26 -15.25 6.59
C THR A 77 -0.95 -13.81 6.21
N SER A 78 0.20 -13.38 6.74
CA SER A 78 1.28 -12.84 5.92
C SER A 78 1.12 -11.43 5.32
N LEU A 79 2.08 -10.57 5.68
CA LEU A 79 2.54 -9.34 4.99
C LEU A 79 1.79 -8.02 5.27
N VAL A 80 0.55 -8.02 5.78
CA VAL A 80 -0.17 -6.74 6.01
C VAL A 80 0.27 -6.04 7.31
N GLN A 81 0.73 -6.80 8.31
CA GLN A 81 1.22 -6.24 9.59
C GLN A 81 2.57 -5.53 9.45
N ASP A 82 3.38 -5.88 8.44
CA ASP A 82 4.58 -5.10 8.14
C ASP A 82 4.17 -3.83 7.37
N VAL A 83 3.24 -3.95 6.42
CA VAL A 83 2.65 -2.82 5.68
C VAL A 83 1.91 -1.84 6.59
N SER A 84 1.48 -2.20 7.81
CA SER A 84 0.87 -1.24 8.74
C SER A 84 1.87 -0.30 9.42
N THR A 85 3.17 -0.62 9.46
CA THR A 85 4.21 0.36 9.87
C THR A 85 4.47 1.43 8.81
N TRP A 86 3.80 1.33 7.67
CA TRP A 86 3.88 2.30 6.61
C TRP A 86 2.44 2.71 6.29
N ASP A 87 2.10 3.97 6.50
CA ASP A 87 0.77 4.57 6.23
C ASP A 87 0.32 4.52 4.74
N LEU A 88 0.85 3.58 3.95
CA LEU A 88 0.71 3.38 2.51
C LEU A 88 -0.70 3.02 2.03
N VAL A 89 -1.63 2.69 2.93
CA VAL A 89 -3.00 2.35 2.53
C VAL A 89 -3.79 3.61 2.19
N CYS A 90 -3.63 4.65 3.00
CA CYS A 90 -4.43 5.86 2.96
C CYS A 90 -3.64 7.09 2.53
N ASP A 91 -2.39 7.21 2.99
CA ASP A 91 -1.56 8.39 2.71
C ASP A 91 -0.99 8.36 1.28
N LYS A 92 -0.96 7.19 0.62
CA LYS A 92 -0.37 7.07 -0.72
C LYS A 92 -1.11 6.14 -1.68
N SER A 93 -2.34 6.50 -2.06
CA SER A 93 -2.84 6.14 -3.40
C SER A 93 -1.82 6.54 -4.49
N ALA A 94 -1.13 7.66 -4.28
CA ALA A 94 0.00 8.14 -5.08
C ALA A 94 1.23 7.22 -5.05
N ALA A 95 1.50 6.43 -4.00
CA ALA A 95 2.64 5.49 -3.97
C ALA A 95 2.37 4.26 -4.82
N ARG A 96 1.11 3.81 -4.92
CA ARG A 96 0.76 2.72 -5.82
C ARG A 96 0.93 3.16 -7.27
N SER A 97 0.41 4.34 -7.60
CA SER A 97 0.63 4.95 -8.91
C SER A 97 2.12 5.19 -9.17
N SER A 98 2.88 5.73 -8.20
CA SER A 98 4.31 5.98 -8.36
C SER A 98 5.11 4.69 -8.50
N THR A 99 4.75 3.61 -7.81
CA THR A 99 5.41 2.30 -7.95
C THR A 99 5.13 1.70 -9.32
N HIS A 100 3.89 1.81 -9.81
CA HIS A 100 3.52 1.33 -11.14
C HIS A 100 4.19 2.15 -12.25
N MET A 101 4.23 3.47 -12.09
CA MET A 101 4.95 4.38 -12.98
C MET A 101 6.45 4.14 -12.93
N ALA A 102 7.05 3.94 -11.75
CA ALA A 102 8.46 3.62 -11.58
C ALA A 102 8.82 2.30 -12.25
N LEU A 103 8.01 1.25 -12.08
CA LEU A 103 8.22 -0.01 -12.79
C LEU A 103 8.20 0.19 -14.32
N SER A 104 7.27 1.01 -14.80
CA SER A 104 7.10 1.31 -16.22
C SER A 104 8.26 2.15 -16.76
N LEU A 105 8.72 3.16 -16.01
CA LEU A 105 9.93 3.94 -16.32
C LEU A 105 11.17 3.05 -16.33
N GLY A 106 11.31 2.15 -15.36
CA GLY A 106 12.42 1.20 -15.27
C GLY A 106 12.48 0.28 -16.48
N LYS A 107 11.33 -0.19 -16.99
CA LYS A 107 11.26 -0.95 -18.23
C LYS A 107 11.72 -0.13 -19.45
N LEU A 108 11.28 1.13 -19.55
CA LEU A 108 11.67 2.01 -20.66
C LEU A 108 13.18 2.29 -20.66
N LEU A 109 13.71 2.76 -19.53
CA LEU A 109 15.13 3.03 -19.36
C LEU A 109 15.95 1.75 -19.55
N GLY A 110 15.51 0.64 -18.95
CA GLY A 110 16.14 -0.66 -19.11
C GLY A 110 16.23 -1.07 -20.57
N SER A 111 15.15 -0.95 -21.34
CA SER A 111 15.18 -1.30 -22.77
C SER A 111 16.18 -0.47 -23.58
N ALA A 112 16.30 0.83 -23.30
CA ALA A 112 17.27 1.69 -23.98
C ALA A 112 18.72 1.36 -23.59
N PHE A 113 19.00 1.21 -22.29
CA PHE A 113 20.34 0.88 -21.80
C PHE A 113 20.78 -0.52 -22.23
N PHE A 114 19.93 -1.53 -22.05
CA PHE A 114 20.26 -2.90 -22.41
C PHE A 114 20.30 -3.11 -23.94
N GLY A 115 19.58 -2.31 -24.73
CA GLY A 115 19.74 -2.31 -26.19
C GLY A 115 21.16 -1.93 -26.61
N ILE A 116 21.68 -0.80 -26.11
CA ILE A 116 23.04 -0.34 -26.41
C ILE A 116 24.09 -1.31 -25.85
N PHE A 117 23.86 -1.87 -24.65
CA PHE A 117 24.78 -2.83 -24.04
C PHE A 117 24.80 -4.18 -24.77
N ALA A 118 23.66 -4.64 -25.30
CA ALA A 118 23.57 -5.88 -26.05
C ALA A 118 24.35 -5.82 -27.36
N ASP A 119 24.31 -4.67 -28.04
CA ASP A 119 25.06 -4.44 -29.28
C ASP A 119 26.58 -4.45 -29.05
N LYS A 120 27.04 -4.07 -27.85
CA LYS A 120 28.48 -3.91 -27.56
C LYS A 120 29.12 -5.12 -26.87
N TYR A 121 28.39 -5.79 -25.97
CA TYR A 121 28.94 -6.88 -25.14
C TYR A 121 28.36 -8.27 -25.48
N GLY A 122 27.43 -8.35 -26.43
CA GLY A 122 26.83 -9.61 -26.86
C GLY A 122 25.64 -10.05 -25.99
N ARG A 123 24.66 -10.67 -26.64
CA ARG A 123 23.31 -10.95 -26.09
C ARG A 123 23.31 -11.88 -24.85
N LYS A 124 24.27 -12.80 -24.73
CA LYS A 124 24.38 -13.72 -23.56
C LYS A 124 24.69 -13.00 -22.25
N ILE A 125 25.55 -11.99 -22.28
CA ILE A 125 25.99 -11.26 -21.08
C ILE A 125 24.85 -10.43 -20.50
N CYS A 126 24.01 -9.83 -21.35
CA CYS A 126 22.83 -9.08 -20.91
C CYS A 126 21.83 -9.95 -20.14
N CYS A 127 21.62 -11.20 -20.56
CA CYS A 127 20.70 -12.12 -19.90
C CYS A 127 21.19 -12.53 -18.49
N VAL A 128 22.50 -12.77 -18.34
CA VAL A 128 23.11 -13.10 -17.05
C VAL A 128 23.02 -11.91 -16.08
N ILE A 129 23.35 -10.70 -16.54
CA ILE A 129 23.28 -9.48 -15.71
C ILE A 129 21.85 -9.18 -15.26
N GLY A 130 20.87 -9.27 -16.18
CA GLY A 130 19.46 -9.06 -15.86
C GLY A 130 18.93 -10.07 -14.84
N THR A 131 19.35 -11.33 -14.94
CA THR A 131 18.96 -12.38 -13.98
C THR A 131 19.55 -12.12 -12.58
N ILE A 132 20.82 -11.71 -12.50
CA ILE A 132 21.47 -11.39 -11.21
C ILE A 132 20.81 -10.17 -10.56
N MET A 133 20.50 -9.12 -11.33
CA MET A 133 19.78 -7.95 -10.80
C MET A 133 18.37 -8.29 -10.33
N LEU A 134 17.66 -9.18 -11.03
CA LEU A 134 16.33 -9.62 -10.63
C LEU A 134 16.37 -10.39 -9.30
N ILE A 135 17.29 -11.35 -9.15
CA ILE A 135 17.41 -12.16 -7.93
C ILE A 135 17.80 -11.30 -6.72
N THR A 136 18.67 -10.30 -6.90
CA THR A 136 19.13 -9.44 -5.80
C THR A 136 18.12 -8.36 -5.43
N SER A 137 17.35 -7.86 -6.40
CA SER A 137 16.38 -6.77 -6.16
C SER A 137 15.12 -7.22 -5.42
N GLY A 138 14.75 -8.51 -5.49
CA GLY A 138 13.62 -9.07 -4.74
C GLY A 138 13.80 -8.97 -3.21
N PRO A 139 14.86 -9.57 -2.64
CA PRO A 139 15.18 -9.47 -1.21
C PRO A 139 15.51 -8.03 -0.78
N ALA A 140 16.19 -7.25 -1.63
CA ALA A 140 16.49 -5.85 -1.32
C ALA A 140 15.22 -5.01 -1.12
N GLY A 141 14.16 -5.28 -1.87
CA GLY A 141 12.86 -4.62 -1.67
C GLY A 141 12.16 -5.01 -0.37
N ALA A 142 12.47 -6.18 0.19
CA ALA A 142 11.88 -6.66 1.44
C ALA A 142 12.61 -6.15 2.69
N ILE A 143 13.92 -5.88 2.59
CA ILE A 143 14.75 -5.51 3.73
C ILE A 143 14.81 -3.98 3.93
N VAL A 144 14.55 -3.19 2.88
CA VAL A 144 14.82 -1.75 2.90
C VAL A 144 13.69 -0.96 3.57
N PRO A 145 13.93 -0.29 4.73
CA PRO A 145 12.95 0.57 5.40
C PRO A 145 12.80 1.96 4.73
N TRP A 146 13.52 2.24 3.64
CA TRP A 146 13.59 3.55 2.99
C TRP A 146 12.72 3.59 1.72
N TYR A 147 11.77 4.55 1.66
CA TYR A 147 10.89 4.74 0.50
C TYR A 147 11.63 4.88 -0.83
N TRP A 148 12.73 5.63 -0.86
CA TRP A 148 13.51 5.83 -2.08
C TRP A 148 14.26 4.57 -2.51
N GLY A 149 14.75 3.79 -1.56
CA GLY A 149 15.42 2.51 -1.83
C GLY A 149 14.44 1.46 -2.38
N PHE A 150 13.20 1.45 -1.88
CA PHE A 150 12.12 0.64 -2.47
C PHE A 150 11.76 1.08 -3.90
N MET A 151 11.75 2.39 -4.19
CA MET A 151 11.54 2.88 -5.56
C MET A 151 12.67 2.46 -6.52
N ILE A 152 13.93 2.54 -6.07
CA ILE A 152 15.09 2.15 -6.87
C ILE A 152 15.09 0.64 -7.13
N SER A 153 14.80 -0.19 -6.13
CA SER A 153 14.71 -1.64 -6.32
C SER A 153 13.64 -2.02 -7.35
N ARG A 154 12.52 -1.30 -7.37
CA ARG A 154 11.45 -1.46 -8.38
C ARG A 154 11.88 -1.02 -9.78
N LEU A 155 12.65 0.06 -9.90
CA LEU A 155 13.25 0.48 -11.18
C LEU A 155 14.19 -0.59 -11.73
N ILE A 156 15.06 -1.14 -10.88
CA ILE A 156 16.02 -2.20 -11.25
C ILE A 156 15.29 -3.48 -11.66
N ASN A 157 14.25 -3.88 -10.93
CA ASN A 157 13.38 -4.99 -11.31
C ASN A 157 12.80 -4.75 -12.72
N GLY A 158 12.20 -3.58 -12.95
CA GLY A 158 11.62 -3.21 -14.25
C GLY A 158 12.65 -3.27 -15.39
N ALA A 159 13.86 -2.75 -15.15
CA ALA A 159 14.94 -2.78 -16.14
C ALA A 159 15.41 -4.22 -16.44
N SER A 160 15.50 -5.07 -15.41
CA SER A 160 15.88 -6.48 -15.53
C SER A 160 14.88 -7.26 -16.39
N HIS A 161 13.58 -7.03 -16.19
CA HIS A 161 12.54 -7.63 -17.03
C HIS A 161 12.65 -7.21 -18.50
N ALA A 162 13.00 -5.94 -18.77
CA ALA A 162 13.19 -5.46 -20.13
C ALA A 162 14.42 -6.11 -20.81
N ALA A 163 15.51 -6.31 -20.07
CA ALA A 163 16.70 -6.99 -20.56
C ALA A 163 16.40 -8.44 -21.02
N ILE A 164 15.65 -9.19 -20.22
CA ILE A 164 15.25 -10.56 -20.53
C ILE A 164 14.33 -10.59 -21.76
N LEU A 165 13.33 -9.70 -21.81
CA LEU A 165 12.39 -9.61 -22.92
C LEU A 165 13.09 -9.28 -24.25
N HIS A 166 14.04 -8.36 -24.23
CA HIS A 166 14.80 -8.01 -25.44
C HIS A 166 15.61 -9.20 -25.96
N SER A 167 16.08 -10.09 -25.08
CA SER A 167 16.78 -11.31 -25.49
C SER A 167 15.88 -12.39 -26.10
N GLN A 168 14.56 -12.37 -25.85
CA GLN A 168 13.61 -13.37 -26.36
C GLN A 168 13.08 -13.06 -27.76
N LYS A 169 13.19 -11.81 -28.21
CA LYS A 169 12.62 -11.35 -29.49
C LYS A 169 13.40 -11.78 -30.72
N ASP A 170 14.53 -12.44 -30.52
CA ASP A 170 15.48 -12.80 -31.57
C ASP A 170 15.77 -14.30 -31.65
N PHE A 171 14.85 -15.10 -31.13
CA PHE A 171 14.75 -16.54 -31.35
C PHE A 171 13.45 -16.79 -32.12
#